data_AF-F6FG31-F1
#
_entry.id   AF-F6FG31-F1
#
_cell.length_a   1.000
_cell.length_b   1.000
_cell.length_c   1.000
_cell.angle_alpha   90.00
_cell.angle_beta   90.00
_cell.angle_gamma   90.00
#
_symmetry.space_group_name_H-M   'P 1'
#
loop_
_entity.id
_entity.type
_entity.pdbx_description
1 polymer ?
#
loop_
_entity_poly.entity_id
_entity_poly.type
_entity_poly.pdbx_seq_one_letter_code
_entity_poly.pdbx_strand_id
1 'polypeptide(L)'
;MSIVRILMGIGGLSATAAGIWFGLDKKKEDDLYQVKMTKFRGTAKKINESLVQQKLGDVKVHDPEHWVWEKKFNSYVSQDWSDSRLKDIPPEIRNNAKAFRDFCFKSLEKNASDLETIALSSGTLPSEKMFWDYCLSSDLELQQLGGKK
;
A
#
# COMPACT_ATOMS: atom_id res chain seq x y z
N MET A 1 1.03 43.63 -1.19
CA MET A 1 0.39 42.59 -0.37
C MET A 1 -0.41 41.68 -1.28
N SER A 2 -0.15 40.37 -1.28
CA SER A 2 -1.12 39.38 -1.72
C SER A 2 -0.93 38.13 -0.85
N ILE A 3 -1.94 37.84 -0.04
CA ILE A 3 -1.99 36.77 0.93
C ILE A 3 -2.43 35.51 0.17
N VAL A 4 -1.48 34.62 -0.14
CA VAL A 4 -1.82 33.25 -0.54
C VAL A 4 -2.31 32.54 0.71
N ARG A 5 -3.63 32.43 0.83
CA ARG A 5 -4.29 31.65 1.87
C ARG A 5 -4.07 30.17 1.58
N ILE A 6 -3.10 29.57 2.28
CA ILE A 6 -2.99 28.12 2.40
C ILE A 6 -4.17 27.68 3.27
N LEU A 7 -5.24 27.23 2.63
CA LEU A 7 -6.34 26.51 3.28
C LEU A 7 -5.79 25.17 3.77
N MET A 8 -5.32 25.15 5.03
CA MET A 8 -5.23 23.93 5.83
C MET A 8 -6.65 23.53 6.23
N GLY A 9 -7.36 22.88 5.31
CA GLY A 9 -8.65 22.27 5.55
C GLY A 9 -8.50 20.76 5.60
N ILE A 10 -8.85 20.18 6.74
CA ILE A 10 -8.99 18.74 6.94
C ILE A 10 -10.09 18.24 6.01
N GLY A 11 -9.75 17.38 5.05
CA GLY A 11 -10.70 16.68 4.18
C GLY A 11 -10.40 16.83 2.70
N GLY A 12 -10.06 15.71 2.05
CA GLY A 12 -10.10 15.59 0.60
C GLY A 12 -8.84 16.05 -0.15
N LEU A 13 -7.79 15.21 -0.15
CA LEU A 13 -6.82 15.22 -1.25
C LEU A 13 -6.94 13.90 -2.03
N SER A 14 -8.04 13.78 -2.78
CA SER A 14 -8.05 13.01 -4.02
C SER A 14 -7.42 13.89 -5.11
N ALA A 15 -6.10 14.02 -5.07
CA ALA A 15 -5.36 14.65 -6.15
C ALA A 15 -4.48 13.59 -6.78
N THR A 16 -4.81 13.28 -8.03
CA THR A 16 -4.00 12.61 -9.04
C THR A 16 -2.56 13.11 -9.02
N ALA A 17 -1.72 12.52 -8.17
CA ALA A 17 -0.28 12.76 -8.13
C ALA A 17 0.42 11.93 -9.22
N ALA A 18 0.05 12.19 -10.47
CA ALA A 18 0.80 11.77 -11.64
C ALA A 18 0.86 13.00 -12.54
N GLY A 19 1.96 13.77 -12.48
CA GLY A 19 2.23 14.72 -13.56
C GLY A 19 2.90 16.07 -13.27
N ILE A 20 3.30 16.44 -12.05
CA ILE A 20 4.01 17.74 -11.87
C ILE A 20 5.23 17.57 -10.98
N TRP A 21 6.37 17.17 -11.59
CA TRP A 21 7.70 17.19 -10.94
C TRP A 21 8.68 18.16 -11.62
N PHE A 22 8.30 18.86 -12.68
CA PHE A 22 9.15 19.89 -13.27
C PHE A 22 9.07 21.19 -12.44
N GLY A 23 10.03 21.39 -11.53
CA GLY A 23 10.25 22.66 -10.82
C GLY A 23 10.02 22.66 -9.29
N LEU A 24 9.86 21.51 -8.65
CA LEU A 24 9.80 21.44 -7.18
C LEU A 24 11.22 21.51 -6.59
N ASP A 25 11.40 22.38 -5.60
CA ASP A 25 12.62 22.44 -4.77
C ASP A 25 12.79 21.11 -4.02
N LYS A 26 14.03 20.58 -3.93
CA LYS A 26 14.36 19.30 -3.25
C LYS A 26 13.71 19.18 -1.87
N LYS A 27 13.60 20.29 -1.14
CA LYS A 27 12.96 20.30 0.19
C LYS A 27 11.46 20.00 0.11
N LYS A 28 10.76 20.55 -0.88
CA LYS A 28 9.34 20.25 -1.11
C LYS A 28 9.14 18.82 -1.59
N GLU A 29 10.08 18.27 -2.35
CA GLU A 29 10.05 16.86 -2.75
C GLU A 29 10.11 15.93 -1.54
N ASP A 30 11.04 16.21 -0.61
CA ASP A 30 11.19 15.46 0.64
C ASP A 30 9.98 15.63 1.55
N ASP A 31 9.48 16.85 1.74
CA ASP A 31 8.27 17.10 2.54
C ASP A 31 7.06 16.30 2.00
N LEU A 32 6.85 16.28 0.68
CA LEU A 32 5.78 15.50 0.05
C LEU A 32 5.99 14.00 0.24
N TYR A 33 7.23 13.53 0.17
CA TYR A 33 7.58 12.13 0.45
C TYR A 33 7.25 11.76 1.90
N GLN A 34 7.66 12.57 2.87
CA GLN A 34 7.42 12.34 4.29
C GLN A 34 5.93 12.35 4.63
N VAL A 35 5.16 13.29 4.07
CA VAL A 35 3.70 13.34 4.22
C VAL A 35 3.05 12.06 3.70
N LYS A 36 3.49 11.58 2.53
CA LYS A 36 3.00 10.33 1.95
C LYS A 36 3.33 9.12 2.81
N MET A 37 4.57 8.99 3.28
CA MET A 37 4.98 7.88 4.14
C MET A 37 4.24 7.90 5.48
N THR A 38 4.02 9.08 6.05
CA THR A 38 3.22 9.26 7.28
C THR A 38 1.79 8.77 7.08
N LYS A 39 1.16 9.12 5.95
CA LYS A 39 -0.17 8.63 5.59
C LYS A 39 -0.20 7.11 5.49
N PHE A 40 0.76 6.52 4.78
CA PHE A 40 0.87 5.08 4.61
C PHE A 40 1.06 4.35 5.95
N ARG A 41 1.90 4.87 6.85
CA ARG A 41 2.04 4.36 8.22
C ARG A 41 0.72 4.39 8.99
N GLY A 42 -0.02 5.49 8.87
CA GLY A 42 -1.36 5.61 9.45
C GLY A 42 -2.33 4.56 8.91
N THR A 43 -2.29 4.29 7.61
CA THR A 43 -3.06 3.22 6.98
C THR A 43 -2.65 1.85 7.53
N ALA A 44 -1.36 1.49 7.48
CA ALA A 44 -0.86 0.21 8.01
C ALA A 44 -1.32 -0.03 9.46
N LYS A 45 -1.23 1.00 10.31
CA LYS A 45 -1.69 0.92 11.70
C LYS A 45 -3.17 0.55 11.80
N LYS A 46 -4.06 1.27 11.09
CA LYS A 46 -5.51 0.99 11.11
C LYS A 46 -5.85 -0.40 10.60
N ILE A 47 -5.21 -0.84 9.51
CA ILE A 47 -5.42 -2.19 8.97
C ILE A 47 -4.96 -3.24 9.98
N ASN A 48 -3.76 -3.10 10.55
CA ASN A 48 -3.22 -4.04 11.53
C ASN A 48 -4.08 -4.12 12.80
N GLU A 49 -4.59 -2.97 13.29
CA GLU A 49 -5.54 -2.94 14.42
C GLU A 49 -6.82 -3.72 14.09
N SER A 50 -7.35 -3.57 12.86
CA SER A 50 -8.53 -4.31 12.39
C SER A 50 -8.25 -5.81 12.28
N LEU A 51 -7.09 -6.21 11.76
CA LEU A 51 -6.67 -7.62 11.65
C LEU A 51 -6.56 -8.29 13.01
N VAL A 52 -6.01 -7.61 14.00
CA VAL A 52 -5.94 -8.10 15.39
C VAL A 52 -7.34 -8.29 15.97
N GLN A 53 -8.25 -7.33 15.76
CA GLN A 53 -9.64 -7.45 16.22
C GLN A 53 -10.37 -8.65 15.57
N GLN A 54 -10.06 -8.95 14.31
CA GLN A 54 -10.60 -10.09 13.57
C GLN A 54 -9.87 -11.43 13.84
N LYS A 55 -8.90 -11.46 14.77
CA LYS A 55 -8.05 -12.64 15.08
C LYS A 55 -7.24 -13.16 13.89
N LEU A 56 -6.91 -12.29 12.94
CA LEU A 56 -6.03 -12.55 11.79
C LEU A 56 -4.66 -11.88 12.00
N GLY A 57 -4.19 -11.84 13.25
CA GLY A 57 -2.96 -11.14 13.63
C GLY A 57 -1.66 -11.81 13.13
N ASP A 58 -1.77 -12.98 12.51
CA ASP A 58 -0.67 -13.69 11.85
C ASP A 58 -0.25 -13.06 10.51
N VAL A 59 -1.12 -12.20 9.96
CA VAL A 59 -0.84 -11.36 8.79
C VAL A 59 -0.82 -9.88 9.17
N LYS A 60 0.06 -9.11 8.53
CA LYS A 60 0.18 -7.66 8.78
C LYS A 60 0.61 -6.87 7.54
N VAL A 61 0.25 -5.60 7.52
CA VAL A 61 0.83 -4.58 6.63
C VAL A 61 2.09 -4.05 7.28
N HIS A 62 3.22 -4.13 6.57
CA HIS A 62 4.50 -3.61 7.05
C HIS A 62 4.63 -2.09 6.85
N ASP A 63 5.57 -1.48 7.58
CA ASP A 63 5.96 -0.09 7.34
C ASP A 63 6.28 0.15 5.85
N PRO A 64 5.87 1.27 5.23
CA PRO A 64 6.10 1.53 3.81
C PRO A 64 7.58 1.56 3.40
N GLU A 65 8.50 1.75 4.33
CA GLU A 65 9.95 1.73 4.06
C GLU A 65 10.60 0.40 4.42
N HIS A 66 9.81 -0.61 4.82
CA HIS A 66 10.30 -1.93 5.15
C HIS A 66 10.80 -2.69 3.90
N TRP A 67 11.91 -3.41 4.01
CA TRP A 67 12.55 -4.17 2.91
C TRP A 67 11.65 -5.24 2.28
N VAL A 68 10.60 -5.67 2.99
CA VAL A 68 9.66 -6.70 2.52
C VAL A 68 9.00 -6.31 1.20
N TRP A 69 8.74 -5.02 0.97
CA TRP A 69 8.10 -4.55 -0.26
C TRP A 69 8.94 -4.87 -1.50
N GLU A 70 10.26 -4.71 -1.38
CA GLU A 70 11.19 -5.07 -2.45
C GLU A 70 11.27 -6.59 -2.64
N LYS A 71 11.33 -7.35 -1.55
CA LYS A 71 11.38 -8.82 -1.63
C LYS A 71 10.09 -9.41 -2.22
N LYS A 72 8.92 -8.89 -1.86
CA LYS A 72 7.63 -9.29 -2.44
C LYS A 72 7.58 -8.97 -3.93
N PHE A 73 7.96 -7.75 -4.31
CA PHE A 73 8.04 -7.36 -5.71
C PHE A 73 8.94 -8.31 -6.51
N ASN A 74 10.16 -8.58 -6.02
CA ASN A 74 11.10 -9.49 -6.68
C ASN A 74 10.57 -10.93 -6.74
N SER A 75 9.80 -11.37 -5.74
CA SER A 75 9.12 -12.67 -5.75
C SER A 75 8.11 -12.76 -6.88
N TYR A 76 7.28 -11.74 -7.10
CA TYR A 76 6.33 -11.71 -8.22
C TYR A 76 7.02 -11.62 -9.57
N VAL A 77 8.09 -10.82 -9.68
CA VAL A 77 8.93 -10.77 -10.88
C VAL A 77 9.51 -12.14 -11.21
N SER A 78 10.03 -12.88 -10.21
CA SER A 78 10.59 -14.22 -10.42
C SER A 78 9.56 -15.27 -10.87
N GLN A 79 8.29 -15.01 -10.61
CA GLN A 79 7.16 -15.84 -11.02
C GLN A 79 6.45 -15.29 -12.26
N ASP A 80 7.06 -14.32 -12.95
CA ASP A 80 6.50 -13.65 -14.12
C ASP A 80 5.06 -13.14 -13.90
N TRP A 81 4.74 -12.73 -12.66
CA TRP A 81 3.40 -12.28 -12.28
C TRP A 81 2.29 -13.28 -12.66
N SER A 82 2.59 -14.58 -12.69
CA SER A 82 1.70 -15.62 -13.24
C SER A 82 0.49 -15.96 -12.37
N ASP A 83 0.38 -15.38 -11.17
CA ASP A 83 -0.74 -15.65 -10.27
C ASP A 83 -2.05 -15.11 -10.85
N SER A 84 -3.03 -15.99 -11.01
CA SER A 84 -4.32 -15.65 -11.62
C SER A 84 -5.08 -14.56 -10.89
N ARG A 85 -4.83 -14.34 -9.58
CA ARG A 85 -5.49 -13.26 -8.83
C ARG A 85 -4.83 -11.89 -9.06
N LEU A 86 -3.73 -11.82 -9.82
CA LEU A 86 -3.06 -10.59 -10.22
C LEU A 86 -3.49 -10.09 -11.61
N LYS A 87 -4.37 -10.82 -12.30
CA LYS A 87 -4.78 -10.52 -13.69
C LYS A 87 -5.45 -9.16 -13.85
N ASP A 88 -6.20 -8.73 -12.84
CA ASP A 88 -6.98 -7.49 -12.87
C ASP A 88 -6.15 -6.27 -12.41
N ILE A 89 -4.87 -6.46 -12.05
CA ILE A 89 -4.05 -5.37 -11.53
C ILE A 89 -3.38 -4.62 -12.67
N PRO A 90 -3.41 -3.27 -12.66
CA PRO A 90 -2.82 -2.46 -13.72
C PRO A 90 -1.33 -2.77 -13.93
N PRO A 91 -0.85 -2.89 -15.18
CA PRO A 91 0.53 -3.26 -15.46
C PRO A 91 1.55 -2.26 -14.89
N GLU A 92 1.17 -0.99 -14.65
CA GLU A 92 2.05 0.00 -14.04
C GLU A 92 2.60 -0.39 -12.66
N ILE A 93 1.94 -1.29 -11.93
CA ILE A 93 2.43 -1.75 -10.63
C ILE A 93 3.69 -2.62 -10.76
N ARG A 94 3.92 -3.19 -11.96
CA ARG A 94 5.02 -4.10 -12.26
C ARG A 94 6.32 -3.35 -12.57
N ASN A 95 6.27 -2.02 -12.62
CA ASN A 95 7.42 -1.19 -12.99
C ASN A 95 8.57 -1.26 -11.97
N ASN A 96 8.25 -1.22 -10.68
CA ASN A 96 9.22 -1.31 -9.58
C ASN A 96 8.53 -1.52 -8.22
N ALA A 97 9.33 -1.89 -7.21
CA ALA A 97 8.85 -2.11 -5.84
C ALA A 97 8.12 -0.89 -5.23
N LYS A 98 8.52 0.34 -5.61
CA LYS A 98 7.85 1.57 -5.16
C LYS A 98 6.44 1.68 -5.74
N ALA A 99 6.27 1.43 -7.04
CA ALA A 99 4.96 1.43 -7.69
C ALA A 99 4.03 0.37 -7.09
N PHE A 100 4.56 -0.85 -6.87
CA PHE A 100 3.84 -1.93 -6.19
C PHE A 100 3.38 -1.54 -4.78
N ARG A 101 4.31 -1.06 -3.94
CA ARG A 101 3.99 -0.61 -2.58
C ARG A 101 2.96 0.52 -2.59
N ASP A 102 3.17 1.54 -3.40
CA ASP A 102 2.28 2.70 -3.47
C ASP A 102 0.87 2.29 -3.90
N PHE A 103 0.76 1.33 -4.81
CA PHE A 103 -0.52 0.73 -5.19
C PHE A 103 -1.15 -0.02 -4.01
N CYS A 104 -0.39 -0.85 -3.29
CA CYS A 104 -0.84 -1.52 -2.07
C CYS A 104 -1.45 -0.56 -1.05
N PHE A 105 -0.75 0.50 -0.67
CA PHE A 105 -1.28 1.44 0.31
C PHE A 105 -2.50 2.21 -0.19
N LYS A 106 -2.54 2.60 -1.47
CA LYS A 106 -3.73 3.27 -2.05
C LYS A 106 -4.94 2.34 -2.08
N SER A 107 -4.75 1.07 -2.41
CA SER A 107 -5.81 0.07 -2.41
C SER A 107 -6.30 -0.20 -0.99
N LEU A 108 -5.39 -0.33 -0.02
CA LEU A 108 -5.73 -0.47 1.39
C LEU A 108 -6.50 0.76 1.90
N GLU A 109 -6.09 1.98 1.54
CA GLU A 109 -6.83 3.20 1.91
C GLU A 109 -8.24 3.23 1.32
N LYS A 110 -8.40 2.83 0.05
CA LYS A 110 -9.69 2.87 -0.65
C LYS A 110 -10.72 1.92 -0.05
N ASN A 111 -10.31 0.72 0.39
CA ASN A 111 -11.23 -0.25 0.97
C ASN A 111 -11.04 -0.42 2.49
N ALA A 112 -10.40 0.53 3.19
CA ALA A 112 -10.25 0.48 4.64
C ALA A 112 -11.60 0.45 5.37
N SER A 113 -12.64 1.10 4.81
CA SER A 113 -14.02 1.02 5.31
C SER A 113 -14.62 -0.37 5.17
N ASP A 114 -14.20 -1.11 4.16
CA ASP A 114 -14.71 -2.44 3.87
C ASP A 114 -14.17 -3.46 4.89
N LEU A 115 -13.04 -3.19 5.55
CA LEU A 115 -12.53 -4.05 6.62
C LEU A 115 -13.42 -4.10 7.86
N GLU A 116 -14.17 -3.03 8.14
CA GLU A 116 -15.09 -3.00 9.29
C GLU A 116 -16.32 -3.88 9.06
N THR A 117 -16.64 -4.16 7.79
CA THR A 117 -17.84 -4.90 7.38
C THR A 117 -17.55 -6.29 6.82
N ILE A 118 -16.32 -6.54 6.36
CA ILE A 118 -15.95 -7.79 5.70
C ILE A 118 -15.26 -8.68 6.72
N ALA A 119 -15.92 -9.78 7.04
CA ALA A 119 -15.27 -10.95 7.61
C ALA A 119 -14.26 -11.46 6.56
N LEU A 120 -12.99 -11.07 6.75
CA LEU A 120 -11.83 -11.50 5.96
C LEU A 120 -11.73 -13.04 5.88
N SER A 121 -12.40 -13.75 6.79
CA SER A 121 -12.51 -15.21 6.85
C SER A 121 -13.42 -15.87 5.80
N SER A 122 -14.16 -15.11 4.98
CA SER A 122 -15.20 -15.71 4.12
C SER A 122 -14.77 -16.04 2.69
N GLY A 123 -13.61 -15.55 2.21
CA GLY A 123 -13.17 -15.78 0.82
C GLY A 123 -14.10 -15.20 -0.26
N THR A 124 -15.09 -14.39 0.13
CA THR A 124 -16.18 -13.88 -0.73
C THR A 124 -15.90 -12.51 -1.33
N LEU A 125 -14.65 -12.04 -1.28
CA LEU A 125 -14.27 -10.77 -1.87
C LEU A 125 -14.25 -10.89 -3.41
N PRO A 126 -14.86 -9.95 -4.16
CA PRO A 126 -14.65 -9.85 -5.60
C PRO A 126 -13.15 -9.85 -5.93
N SER A 127 -12.71 -10.41 -7.06
CA SER A 127 -11.28 -10.52 -7.42
C SER A 127 -10.54 -9.18 -7.33
N GLU A 128 -11.22 -8.09 -7.72
CA GLU A 128 -10.74 -6.70 -7.62
C GLU A 128 -10.45 -6.25 -6.18
N LYS A 129 -11.09 -6.88 -5.19
CA LYS A 129 -10.92 -6.65 -3.75
C LYS A 129 -10.08 -7.74 -3.06
N MET A 130 -9.81 -8.87 -3.70
CA MET A 130 -8.91 -9.92 -3.17
C MET A 130 -7.43 -9.49 -3.17
N PHE A 131 -7.11 -8.32 -3.69
CA PHE A 131 -5.74 -7.82 -3.77
C PHE A 131 -5.06 -7.61 -2.40
N TRP A 132 -5.87 -7.49 -1.35
CA TRP A 132 -5.42 -7.18 0.01
C TRP A 132 -4.44 -8.22 0.53
N ASP A 133 -4.65 -9.50 0.22
CA ASP A 133 -3.78 -10.62 0.61
C ASP A 133 -2.34 -10.42 0.13
N TYR A 134 -2.15 -9.77 -1.02
CA TYR A 134 -0.81 -9.51 -1.57
C TYR A 134 -0.10 -8.34 -0.90
N CYS A 135 -0.83 -7.46 -0.22
CA CYS A 135 -0.27 -6.35 0.54
C CYS A 135 0.01 -6.72 1.99
N LEU A 136 -0.59 -7.80 2.46
CA LEU A 136 -0.32 -8.40 3.76
C LEU A 136 0.89 -9.31 3.67
N SER A 137 1.60 -9.50 4.78
CA SER A 137 2.67 -10.50 4.89
C SER A 137 2.42 -11.32 6.14
N SER A 138 2.51 -12.65 6.00
CA SER A 138 2.54 -13.55 7.15
C SER A 138 3.96 -13.73 7.67
N ASP A 139 4.11 -14.13 8.93
CA ASP A 139 5.44 -14.43 9.49
C ASP A 139 6.14 -15.58 8.74
N LEU A 140 5.38 -16.53 8.18
CA LEU A 140 5.91 -17.59 7.31
C LEU A 140 6.46 -17.02 5.99
N GLU A 141 5.71 -16.11 5.35
CA GLU A 141 6.17 -15.44 4.12
C GLU A 141 7.45 -14.64 4.38
N LEU A 142 7.54 -13.94 5.53
CA LEU A 142 8.75 -13.21 5.91
C LEU A 142 9.97 -14.11 6.06
N GLN A 143 9.81 -15.30 6.65
CA GLN A 143 10.88 -16.29 6.74
C GLN A 143 11.31 -16.79 5.37
N GLN A 144 10.36 -17.06 4.47
CA GLN A 144 10.65 -17.51 3.10
C GLN A 144 11.34 -16.43 2.27
N LEU A 145 10.97 -15.16 2.44
CA LEU A 145 11.58 -14.03 1.75
C LEU A 145 12.94 -13.63 2.32
N GLY A 146 13.14 -13.78 3.64
CA GLY A 146 14.40 -13.49 4.34
C GLY A 146 15.42 -14.64 4.27
N GLY A 147 14.95 -15.88 4.08
CA GLY A 147 15.78 -17.09 3.98
C GLY A 147 16.39 -17.33 2.60
N LYS A 148 15.94 -16.62 1.56
CA LYS A 148 16.62 -16.58 0.25
C LYS A 148 17.87 -15.71 0.37
N LYS A 149 18.94 -16.28 0.93
CA LYS A 149 20.33 -15.83 0.81
C LYS A 149 20.98 -16.43 -0.42
#